data_AF-A0A962EP61-F1
#
_entry.id   AF-A0A962EP61-F1
#
_cell.length_a   1.000
_cell.length_b   1.000
_cell.length_c   1.000
_cell.angle_alpha   90.00
_cell.angle_beta   90.00
_cell.angle_gamma   90.00
#
_symmetry.space_group_name_H-M   'P 1'
#
loop_
_entity.id
_entity.type
_entity.pdbx_description
1 polymer ?
#
loop_
_entity_poly.entity_id
_entity_poly.type
_entity_poly.pdbx_seq_one_letter_code
_entity_poly.pdbx_strand_id
1 'polypeptide(L)'
;MSLQESLDKLKNFDPSELDPESIGTWPFPVKALIWLLVFGGVVFGCYKFKLQELHQTLVRAESKELDLRSEFEQKVNEAANLEAYRQQMTEMEESFKALLGQLPQDTEVPGLLEDISDKGVDSGLTFNAIDLKPEKSAEFYIELPIDIDVTG
;
A
#
# COMPACT_ATOMS: atom_id res chain seq x y z
N MET A 1 47.53 -0.69 -58.61
CA MET A 1 46.44 -1.53 -59.17
C MET A 1 45.27 -0.60 -59.43
N SER A 2 44.85 -0.47 -60.68
CA SER A 2 43.84 0.53 -61.06
C SER A 2 42.47 0.11 -60.54
N LEU A 3 41.63 1.08 -60.18
CA LEU A 3 40.24 0.82 -59.78
C LEU A 3 39.45 0.12 -60.90
N GLN A 4 39.85 0.32 -62.16
CA GLN A 4 39.29 -0.38 -63.33
C GLN A 4 39.60 -1.88 -63.30
N GLU A 5 40.83 -2.28 -63.00
CA GLU A 5 41.23 -3.69 -62.87
C GLU A 5 40.43 -4.44 -61.80
N SER A 6 40.08 -3.74 -60.72
CA SER A 6 39.27 -4.30 -59.62
C SER A 6 37.79 -4.41 -59.97
N LEU A 7 37.29 -3.49 -60.80
CA LEU A 7 35.93 -3.47 -61.34
C LEU A 7 35.72 -4.56 -62.40
N ASP A 8 36.70 -4.76 -63.28
CA ASP A 8 36.67 -5.82 -64.29
C ASP A 8 36.76 -7.22 -63.65
N LYS A 9 37.55 -7.36 -62.57
CA LYS A 9 37.58 -8.59 -61.76
C LYS A 9 36.27 -8.86 -61.03
N LEU A 10 35.53 -7.83 -60.63
CA LEU A 10 34.22 -7.99 -59.99
C LEU A 10 33.12 -8.36 -61.01
N LYS A 11 33.19 -7.79 -62.21
CA LYS A 11 32.19 -7.98 -63.28
C LYS A 11 32.26 -9.38 -63.93
N ASN A 12 33.44 -9.98 -63.95
CA ASN A 12 33.67 -11.32 -64.50
C ASN A 12 33.64 -12.43 -63.42
N PHE A 13 33.32 -12.10 -62.17
CA PHE A 13 33.26 -13.07 -61.06
C PHE A 13 31.86 -13.69 -60.99
N ASP A 14 31.80 -15.02 -61.19
CA ASP A 14 30.55 -15.77 -61.19
C ASP A 14 30.16 -16.12 -59.73
N PRO A 15 28.98 -15.70 -59.22
CA PRO A 15 28.54 -15.98 -57.84
C PRO A 15 28.35 -17.47 -57.53
N SER A 16 28.46 -18.36 -58.51
CA SER A 16 28.42 -19.81 -58.35
C SER A 16 29.74 -20.44 -57.85
N GLU A 17 30.88 -19.73 -57.87
CA GLU A 17 32.17 -20.16 -57.28
C GLU A 17 32.36 -19.72 -55.80
N LEU A 18 31.34 -19.09 -55.20
CA LEU A 18 31.34 -18.72 -53.78
C LEU A 18 31.09 -19.95 -52.90
N ASP A 19 32.06 -20.86 -52.87
CA ASP A 19 32.04 -22.01 -51.97
C ASP A 19 32.56 -21.59 -50.58
N PRO A 20 31.78 -21.72 -49.49
CA PRO A 20 32.23 -21.39 -48.14
C PRO A 20 33.49 -22.15 -47.69
N GLU A 21 33.86 -23.24 -48.36
CA GLU A 21 35.08 -24.02 -48.11
C GLU A 21 36.36 -23.34 -48.65
N SER A 22 36.25 -22.35 -49.55
CA SER A 22 37.39 -21.67 -50.20
C SER A 22 37.43 -20.14 -50.02
N ILE A 23 37.02 -19.66 -48.84
CA ILE A 23 36.98 -18.22 -48.47
C ILE A 23 38.33 -17.48 -48.64
N GLY A 24 39.44 -18.22 -48.66
CA GLY A 24 40.80 -17.71 -48.83
C GLY A 24 41.14 -17.21 -50.23
N THR A 25 40.51 -17.71 -51.29
CA THR A 25 40.84 -17.38 -52.69
C THR A 25 40.02 -16.23 -53.27
N TRP A 26 39.05 -15.69 -52.51
CA TRP A 26 38.15 -14.64 -53.02
C TRP A 26 38.88 -13.34 -53.41
N PRO A 27 38.43 -12.64 -54.46
CA PRO A 27 38.99 -11.35 -54.85
C PRO A 27 38.99 -10.35 -53.70
N PHE A 28 40.08 -9.59 -53.57
CA PHE A 28 40.22 -8.52 -52.57
C PHE A 28 38.99 -7.59 -52.43
N PRO A 29 38.32 -7.12 -53.51
CA PRO A 29 37.14 -6.26 -53.37
C PRO A 29 35.94 -6.96 -52.72
N VAL A 30 35.74 -8.27 -52.94
CA VAL A 30 34.65 -9.03 -52.30
C VAL A 30 34.89 -9.16 -50.80
N LYS A 31 36.13 -9.47 -50.41
CA LYS A 31 36.53 -9.48 -48.99
C LYS A 31 36.31 -8.12 -48.34
N ALA A 32 36.75 -7.04 -48.98
CA ALA A 32 36.56 -5.68 -48.48
C ALA A 32 35.08 -5.30 -48.29
N LEU A 33 34.20 -5.72 -49.22
CA LEU A 33 32.77 -5.49 -49.12
C LEU A 33 32.15 -6.23 -47.92
N ILE A 34 32.55 -7.49 -47.68
CA ILE A 34 32.08 -8.26 -46.53
C ILE A 34 32.58 -7.67 -45.21
N TRP A 35 33.85 -7.27 -45.13
CA TRP A 35 34.39 -6.57 -43.96
C TRP A 35 33.61 -5.28 -43.67
N LEU A 36 33.25 -4.51 -44.70
CA LEU A 36 32.44 -3.30 -44.56
C LEU A 36 31.03 -3.61 -44.09
N LEU A 37 30.41 -4.68 -44.60
CA LEU A 37 29.07 -5.12 -44.19
C LEU A 37 29.06 -5.59 -42.73
N VAL A 38 30.04 -6.39 -42.32
CA VAL A 38 30.21 -6.85 -40.93
C VAL A 38 30.45 -5.65 -40.02
N PHE A 39 31.34 -4.73 -40.40
CA PHE A 39 31.60 -3.51 -39.64
C PHE A 39 30.34 -2.65 -39.48
N GLY A 40 29.58 -2.45 -40.56
CA GLY A 40 28.30 -1.73 -40.53
C GLY A 40 27.27 -2.41 -39.62
N GLY A 41 27.19 -3.74 -39.65
CA GLY A 41 26.33 -4.53 -38.76
C GLY A 41 26.69 -4.35 -37.29
N VAL A 42 27.99 -4.38 -36.95
CA VAL A 42 28.48 -4.15 -35.58
C VAL A 42 28.14 -2.74 -35.11
N VAL A 43 28.39 -1.72 -35.92
CA VAL A 43 28.06 -0.32 -35.59
C VAL A 43 26.56 -0.12 -35.37
N PHE A 44 25.73 -0.69 -36.25
CA PHE A 44 24.28 -0.65 -36.11
C PHE A 44 23.80 -1.35 -34.84
N GLY A 45 24.37 -2.52 -34.54
CA GLY A 45 24.11 -3.25 -33.30
C GLY A 45 24.47 -2.45 -32.06
N CYS A 46 25.67 -1.86 -32.01
CA CYS A 46 26.11 -1.01 -30.91
C CYS A 46 25.21 0.22 -30.72
N TYR A 47 24.78 0.87 -31.81
CA TYR A 47 23.86 2.00 -31.76
C TYR A 47 22.50 1.61 -31.17
N LYS A 48 21.94 0.48 -31.62
CA LYS A 48 20.66 -0.04 -31.11
C LYS A 48 20.74 -0.40 -29.62
N PHE A 49 21.82 -1.06 -29.20
CA PHE A 49 22.02 -1.40 -27.79
C PHE A 49 22.10 -0.16 -26.88
N LYS A 50 22.88 0.86 -27.28
CA LYS A 50 22.94 2.11 -26.52
C LYS A 50 21.61 2.86 -26.47
N LEU A 51 20.87 2.88 -27.58
CA LEU A 51 19.58 3.58 -27.65
C LEU A 51 18.52 2.88 -26.76
N GLN A 52 18.60 1.57 -26.64
CA GLN A 52 17.71 0.79 -25.78
C GLN A 52 17.92 1.08 -24.30
N GLU A 53 19.17 1.25 -23.85
CA GLU A 53 19.48 1.61 -22.46
C GLU A 53 18.94 3.00 -22.09
N LEU A 54 19.06 3.97 -23.01
CA LEU A 54 18.54 5.32 -22.81
C LEU A 54 17.01 5.33 -22.73
N HIS A 55 16.36 4.55 -23.60
CA HIS A 55 14.91 4.41 -23.58
C HIS A 55 14.41 3.74 -22.29
N GLN A 56 15.09 2.69 -21.81
CA GLN A 56 14.76 2.07 -20.53
C GLN A 56 14.94 3.04 -19.34
N THR A 57 15.97 3.87 -19.38
CA THR A 57 16.20 4.89 -18.35
C THR A 57 15.08 5.93 -18.34
N LEU A 58 14.64 6.37 -19.52
CA LEU A 58 13.53 7.31 -19.68
C LEU A 58 12.23 6.73 -19.13
N VAL A 59 11.88 5.51 -19.51
CA VAL A 59 10.66 4.83 -19.03
C VAL A 59 10.68 4.67 -17.49
N ARG A 60 11.84 4.33 -16.90
CA ARG A 60 11.98 4.27 -15.44
C ARG A 60 11.87 5.62 -14.76
N ALA A 61 12.29 6.70 -15.42
CA ALA A 61 12.19 8.04 -14.88
C ALA A 61 10.73 8.54 -14.91
N GLU A 62 10.02 8.33 -16.02
CA GLU A 62 8.60 8.66 -16.15
C GLU A 62 7.74 7.88 -15.14
N SER A 63 8.00 6.58 -14.95
CA SER A 63 7.24 5.79 -13.97
C SER A 63 7.42 6.34 -12.55
N LYS A 64 8.67 6.69 -12.18
CA LYS A 64 8.96 7.28 -10.87
C LYS A 64 8.31 8.65 -10.70
N GLU A 65 8.29 9.47 -11.74
CA GLU A 65 7.62 10.77 -11.69
C GLU A 65 6.12 10.60 -11.39
N LEU A 66 5.47 9.66 -12.08
CA LEU A 66 4.05 9.39 -11.90
C LEU A 66 3.75 8.88 -10.48
N ASP A 67 4.56 7.95 -9.97
CA ASP A 67 4.45 7.43 -8.61
C ASP A 67 4.60 8.55 -7.56
N LEU A 68 5.66 9.37 -7.68
CA LEU A 68 5.92 10.48 -6.75
C LEU A 68 4.81 11.53 -6.80
N ARG A 69 4.27 11.81 -7.98
CA ARG A 69 3.17 12.76 -8.14
C ARG A 69 1.90 12.24 -7.46
N SER A 70 1.58 10.95 -7.65
CA SER A 70 0.44 10.32 -6.98
C SER A 70 0.60 10.36 -5.45
N GLU A 71 1.80 10.06 -4.95
CA GLU A 71 2.09 10.11 -3.51
C GLU A 71 1.95 11.53 -2.94
N PHE A 72 2.42 12.54 -3.68
CA PHE A 72 2.28 13.94 -3.30
C PHE A 72 0.81 14.36 -3.24
N GLU A 73 0.02 14.06 -4.28
CA GLU A 73 -1.41 14.38 -4.32
C GLU A 73 -2.17 13.73 -3.16
N GLN A 74 -1.85 12.47 -2.83
CA GLN A 74 -2.43 11.78 -1.68
C GLN A 74 -2.07 12.48 -0.36
N LYS A 75 -0.79 12.76 -0.12
CA LYS A 75 -0.32 13.43 1.12
C LYS A 75 -0.90 14.83 1.28
N VAL A 76 -1.05 15.59 0.20
CA VAL A 76 -1.69 16.91 0.23
C VAL A 76 -3.16 16.79 0.60
N ASN A 77 -3.89 15.80 0.07
CA ASN A 77 -5.28 15.55 0.42
C ASN A 77 -5.45 15.15 1.90
N GLU A 78 -4.61 14.23 2.37
CA GLU A 78 -4.57 13.82 3.78
C GLU A 78 -4.25 15.01 4.70
N ALA A 79 -3.26 15.83 4.35
CA ALA A 79 -2.89 17.01 5.12
C ALA A 79 -3.99 18.09 5.11
N ALA A 80 -4.67 18.30 3.98
CA ALA A 80 -5.77 19.26 3.87
C ALA A 80 -6.98 18.85 4.73
N ASN A 81 -7.24 17.56 4.87
CA ASN A 81 -8.34 17.02 5.68
C ASN A 81 -7.94 16.73 7.14
N LEU A 82 -6.67 16.88 7.50
CA LEU A 82 -6.16 16.61 8.85
C LEU A 82 -6.85 17.48 9.91
N GLU A 83 -7.09 18.76 9.60
CA GLU A 83 -7.75 19.68 10.53
C GLU A 83 -9.21 19.29 10.79
N ALA A 84 -9.94 18.94 9.73
CA ALA A 84 -11.32 18.44 9.85
C ALA A 84 -11.38 17.12 10.64
N TYR A 85 -10.42 16.22 10.43
CA TYR A 85 -10.33 14.96 11.17
C TYR A 85 -10.01 15.18 12.66
N ARG A 86 -9.13 16.14 12.98
CA ARG A 86 -8.87 16.55 14.37
C ARG A 86 -10.11 17.10 15.05
N GLN A 87 -10.87 17.93 14.34
CA GLN A 87 -12.11 18.48 14.86
C GLN A 87 -13.14 17.38 15.15
N GLN A 88 -13.29 16.41 14.24
CA GLN A 88 -14.14 15.23 14.46
C GLN A 88 -13.69 14.38 15.66
N MET A 89 -12.38 14.23 15.87
CA MET A 89 -11.84 13.54 17.05
C MET A 89 -12.23 14.26 18.35
N THR A 90 -12.13 15.60 18.40
CA THR A 90 -12.55 16.38 19.56
C THR A 90 -14.05 16.25 19.82
N GLU A 91 -14.89 16.34 18.79
CA GLU A 91 -16.34 16.15 18.90
C GLU A 91 -16.69 14.73 19.40
N MET A 92 -15.95 13.71 18.94
CA MET A 92 -16.12 12.33 19.39
C MET A 92 -15.71 12.15 20.85
N GLU A 93 -14.61 12.76 21.30
CA GLU A 93 -14.18 12.74 22.69
C GLU A 93 -15.20 13.44 23.62
N GLU A 94 -15.76 14.57 23.20
CA GLU A 94 -16.80 15.27 23.96
C GLU A 94 -18.07 14.43 24.08
N SER A 95 -18.51 13.82 22.98
CA SER A 95 -19.66 12.92 22.96
C SER A 95 -19.42 11.70 23.86
N PHE A 96 -18.21 11.14 23.84
CA PHE A 96 -17.85 10.01 24.68
C PHE A 96 -17.82 10.39 26.17
N LYS A 97 -17.31 11.57 26.53
CA LYS A 97 -17.38 12.09 27.91
C LYS A 97 -18.82 12.29 28.37
N ALA A 98 -19.70 12.79 27.49
CA ALA A 98 -21.11 12.93 27.81
C ALA A 98 -21.77 11.56 28.10
N LEU A 99 -21.43 10.53 27.33
CA LEU A 99 -21.90 9.16 27.55
C LEU A 99 -21.32 8.55 28.84
N LEU A 100 -20.05 8.78 29.15
CA LEU A 100 -19.45 8.37 30.44
C LEU A 100 -20.14 9.04 31.62
N GLY A 101 -20.54 10.31 31.49
CA GLY A 101 -21.32 11.00 32.52
C GLY A 101 -22.73 10.46 32.71
N GLN A 102 -23.26 9.69 31.76
CA GLN A 102 -24.55 8.99 31.88
C GLN A 102 -24.41 7.60 32.50
N LEU A 103 -23.19 7.07 32.66
CA LEU A 103 -22.99 5.87 33.45
C LEU A 103 -23.19 6.24 34.92
N PRO A 104 -24.19 5.65 35.61
CA PRO A 104 -24.50 6.00 36.99
C PRO A 104 -23.26 5.80 37.86
N GLN A 105 -22.88 6.84 38.61
CA GLN A 105 -21.80 6.77 39.58
C GLN A 105 -22.31 6.06 40.85
N ASP A 106 -21.37 5.53 41.65
CA ASP A 106 -21.53 4.74 42.89
C ASP A 106 -22.47 5.31 43.99
N THR A 107 -23.15 6.42 43.74
CA THR A 107 -23.93 7.21 44.70
C THR A 107 -25.42 6.85 44.80
N GLU A 108 -25.93 5.96 43.94
CA GLU A 108 -27.37 5.58 43.93
C GLU A 108 -27.71 4.41 44.87
N VAL A 109 -26.72 3.70 45.41
CA VAL A 109 -26.96 2.51 46.26
C VAL A 109 -27.74 2.86 47.55
N PRO A 110 -27.40 3.92 48.31
CA PRO A 110 -28.16 4.25 49.53
C PRO A 110 -29.63 4.63 49.25
N GLY A 111 -29.88 5.40 48.17
CA GLY A 111 -31.24 5.79 47.78
C GLY A 111 -32.08 4.58 47.33
N LEU A 112 -31.47 3.64 46.62
CA LEU A 112 -32.12 2.39 46.24
C LEU A 112 -32.54 1.56 47.46
N LEU A 113 -31.72 1.52 48.52
CA LEU A 113 -32.05 0.80 49.75
C LEU A 113 -33.22 1.46 50.50
N GLU A 114 -33.28 2.79 50.50
CA GLU A 114 -34.40 3.56 51.07
C GLU A 114 -35.71 3.27 50.31
N ASP A 115 -35.69 3.38 48.98
CA ASP A 115 -36.83 3.08 48.11
C ASP A 115 -37.36 1.64 48.27
N ILE A 116 -36.45 0.66 48.41
CA ILE A 116 -36.81 -0.74 48.64
C ILE A 116 -37.48 -0.90 50.01
N SER A 117 -36.91 -0.27 51.05
CA SER A 117 -37.42 -0.37 52.41
C SER A 117 -38.82 0.25 52.52
N ASP A 118 -39.02 1.44 51.96
CA ASP A 118 -40.30 2.14 51.96
C ASP A 118 -41.38 1.33 51.25
N LYS A 119 -41.09 0.82 50.04
CA LYS A 119 -42.04 -0.03 49.29
C LYS A 119 -42.37 -1.34 50.00
N GLY A 120 -41.40 -1.95 50.69
CA GLY A 120 -41.65 -3.18 51.43
C GLY A 120 -42.56 -2.95 52.63
N VAL A 121 -42.35 -1.86 53.37
CA VAL A 121 -43.23 -1.45 54.48
C VAL A 121 -44.64 -1.13 53.98
N ASP A 122 -44.77 -0.38 52.88
CA ASP A 122 -46.06 -0.09 52.23
C ASP A 122 -46.80 -1.36 51.78
N SER A 123 -46.05 -2.41 51.45
CA SER A 123 -46.57 -3.72 51.07
C SER A 123 -46.89 -4.64 52.26
N GLY A 124 -46.71 -4.16 53.50
CA GLY A 124 -46.91 -4.93 54.73
C GLY A 124 -45.82 -5.96 55.03
N LEU A 125 -44.68 -5.87 54.36
CA LEU A 125 -43.52 -6.75 54.60
C LEU A 125 -42.65 -6.19 55.72
N THR A 126 -42.15 -7.09 56.56
CA THR A 126 -41.14 -6.82 57.59
C THR A 126 -39.79 -7.34 57.11
N PHE A 127 -38.80 -6.47 57.01
CA PHE A 127 -37.43 -6.84 56.62
C PHE A 127 -36.69 -7.47 57.80
N ASN A 128 -36.12 -8.66 57.57
CA ASN A 128 -35.27 -9.36 58.52
C ASN A 128 -33.78 -9.02 58.30
N ALA A 129 -33.35 -8.99 57.04
CA ALA A 129 -31.98 -8.65 56.65
C ALA A 129 -31.91 -8.09 55.22
N ILE A 130 -30.96 -7.18 54.99
CA ILE A 130 -30.58 -6.70 53.66
C ILE A 130 -29.05 -6.76 53.60
N ASP A 131 -28.51 -7.69 52.83
CA ASP A 131 -27.08 -7.98 52.75
C ASP A 131 -26.52 -7.60 51.38
N LEU A 132 -25.56 -6.67 51.37
CA LEU A 132 -24.77 -6.34 50.19
C LEU A 132 -23.65 -7.38 50.01
N LYS A 133 -23.60 -8.03 48.84
CA LYS A 133 -22.54 -8.99 48.50
C LYS A 133 -21.37 -8.30 47.81
N PRO A 134 -20.20 -8.94 47.73
CA PRO A 134 -19.06 -8.41 46.99
C PRO A 134 -19.42 -8.14 45.52
N GLU A 135 -18.91 -7.03 45.03
CA GLU A 135 -19.05 -6.61 43.63
C GLU A 135 -18.48 -7.66 42.68
N LYS A 136 -19.15 -7.81 41.53
CA LYS A 136 -18.71 -8.67 40.43
C LYS A 136 -18.47 -7.81 39.20
N SER A 137 -17.22 -7.76 38.74
CA SER A 137 -16.86 -7.03 37.53
C SER A 137 -17.23 -7.85 36.29
N ALA A 138 -18.05 -7.28 35.42
CA ALA A 138 -18.27 -7.74 34.05
C ALA A 138 -17.36 -6.97 33.08
N GLU A 139 -17.48 -7.23 31.77
CA GLU A 139 -16.63 -6.61 30.74
C GLU A 139 -16.83 -5.08 30.62
N PHE A 140 -18.05 -4.60 30.91
CA PHE A 140 -18.42 -3.18 30.72
C PHE A 140 -19.11 -2.54 31.93
N TYR A 141 -19.34 -3.28 33.01
CA TYR A 141 -20.10 -2.82 34.18
C TYR A 141 -19.75 -3.62 35.43
N ILE A 142 -20.17 -3.12 36.60
CA ILE A 142 -20.00 -3.77 37.89
C ILE A 142 -21.38 -4.10 38.46
N GLU A 143 -21.57 -5.36 38.87
CA GLU A 143 -22.79 -5.81 39.57
C GLU A 143 -22.56 -5.77 41.08
N LEU A 144 -23.50 -5.21 41.83
CA LEU A 144 -23.56 -5.29 43.29
C LEU A 144 -24.77 -6.14 43.70
N PRO A 145 -24.61 -7.45 43.97
CA PRO A 145 -25.72 -8.31 44.35
C PRO A 145 -26.24 -7.96 45.75
N ILE A 146 -27.57 -7.89 45.92
CA ILE A 146 -28.23 -7.58 47.19
C ILE A 146 -29.16 -8.75 47.54
N ASP A 147 -28.93 -9.37 48.70
CA ASP A 147 -29.82 -10.39 49.25
C ASP A 147 -30.80 -9.72 50.23
N ILE A 148 -32.09 -9.99 50.08
CA ILE A 148 -33.16 -9.40 50.89
C ILE A 148 -33.99 -10.52 51.52
N ASP A 149 -34.07 -10.53 52.85
CA ASP A 149 -34.92 -11.43 53.64
C ASP A 149 -36.10 -10.64 54.22
N VAL A 150 -37.32 -11.05 53.89
CA VAL A 150 -38.58 -10.42 54.29
C VAL A 150 -39.60 -11.45 54.75
N THR A 151 -40.50 -10.99 55.61
CA THR A 151 -41.64 -11.76 56.13
C THR A 151 -42.92 -10.93 56.01
N GLY A 152 -44.05 -11.55 55.63
CA GLY A 152 -45.34 -10.89 55.46
C GLY A 152 -46.50 -11.86 55.56
#